data_AF-A0A256BHI2-F1
#
_entry.id   AF-A0A256BHI2-F1
#
_cell.length_a   1.000
_cell.length_b   1.000
_cell.length_c   1.000
_cell.angle_alpha   90.00
_cell.angle_beta   90.00
_cell.angle_gamma   90.00
#
_symmetry.space_group_name_H-M   'P 1'
#
loop_
_entity.id
_entity.type
_entity.pdbx_description
1 polymer ?
#
loop_
_entity_poly.entity_id
_entity_poly.type
_entity_poly.pdbx_seq_one_letter_code
_entity_poly.pdbx_strand_id
1 'polypeptide(L)' 'MQTLPKIEETLIAVIKTLPIEKQQALLEFAEFLQAKTTPKAPSKSIKGLWANADINLTEEELAETRKEMWTNFPKDIEL' A
#
# COMPACT_ATOMS: atom_id res chain seq x y z
N MET A 1 15.07 -14.29 35.28
CA MET A 1 14.42 -13.26 34.46
C MET A 1 15.45 -12.18 34.19
N GLN A 2 16.10 -12.21 33.03
CA GLN A 2 17.03 -11.14 32.65
C GLN A 2 16.20 -9.91 32.33
N THR A 3 16.26 -8.91 33.20
CA THR A 3 15.74 -7.57 32.92
C THR A 3 16.63 -6.98 31.84
N LEU A 4 16.15 -6.97 30.60
CA LEU A 4 16.75 -6.14 29.56
C LEU A 4 16.84 -4.72 30.16
N PRO A 5 18.02 -4.08 30.22
CA PRO A 5 18.04 -2.65 30.46
C PRO A 5 17.02 -2.03 29.51
N LYS A 6 16.17 -1.15 30.04
CA LYS A 6 15.01 -0.56 29.34
C LYS A 6 15.44 -0.28 27.90
N ILE A 7 14.82 -0.92 26.91
CA ILE A 7 15.19 -0.81 25.49
C ILE A 7 15.40 0.67 25.09
N GLU A 8 14.63 1.56 25.72
CA GLU A 8 14.70 3.02 25.71
C GLU A 8 16.11 3.58 26.02
N GLU A 9 16.76 3.12 27.09
CA GLU A 9 18.07 3.60 27.53
C GLU A 9 19.17 3.26 26.52
N THR A 10 19.09 2.05 25.94
CA THR A 10 20.03 1.62 24.89
C THR A 10 19.83 2.43 23.62
N LEU A 11 18.58 2.69 23.24
CA LEU A 11 18.23 3.53 22.08
C LEU A 11 18.76 4.96 22.24
N ILE A 12 18.59 5.55 23.41
CA ILE A 12 19.09 6.90 23.72
C ILE A 12 20.62 6.96 23.59
N ALA A 13 21.33 5.94 24.10
CA ALA A 13 22.79 5.87 23.98
C ALA A 13 23.23 5.78 22.51
N VAL A 14 22.58 4.95 21.70
CA VAL A 14 22.89 4.80 20.26
C VAL A 14 22.63 6.10 19.50
N ILE A 15 21.48 6.75 19.71
CA ILE A 15 21.12 8.01 19.04
C ILE A 15 22.16 9.10 19.31
N LYS A 16 22.63 9.22 20.57
CA LYS A 16 23.64 10.22 20.95
C LYS A 16 25.00 10.03 20.27
N THR A 17 25.34 8.80 19.86
CA THR A 17 26.60 8.50 19.17
C THR A 17 26.52 8.69 17.66
N LEU A 18 25.32 8.85 17.09
CA LEU A 18 25.11 8.94 15.66
C LEU A 18 25.25 10.38 15.15
N PRO A 19 25.73 10.58 13.91
CA PRO A 19 25.65 11.86 13.22
C PRO A 19 24.21 12.33 13.04
N ILE A 20 24.01 13.65 12.95
CA ILE A 20 22.68 14.31 12.85
C ILE A 20 21.83 13.73 11.73
N GLU A 21 22.40 13.46 10.55
CA GLU A 21 21.72 12.86 9.40
C GLU A 21 21.10 11.49 9.75
N LYS A 22 21.82 10.66 10.51
CA LYS A 22 21.35 9.33 10.93
C LYS A 22 20.33 9.42 12.06
N GLN A 23 20.39 10.47 12.89
CA GLN A 23 19.36 10.73 13.89
C GLN A 23 18.02 11.11 13.20
N GLN A 24 18.07 11.91 12.14
CA GLN A 24 16.89 12.24 11.33
C GLN A 24 16.28 10.99 10.68
N ALA A 25 17.10 10.13 10.09
CA ALA A 25 16.62 8.86 9.51
C ALA A 25 15.95 7.94 10.55
N LEU A 26 16.47 7.90 11.78
CA LEU A 26 15.83 7.14 12.87
C LEU A 26 14.50 7.74 13.30
N LEU A 27 14.37 9.07 13.31
CA LEU A 27 13.11 9.75 13.60
C LEU A 27 12.06 9.41 12.55
N GLU A 28 12.40 9.52 11.26
CA GLU A 28 11.51 9.15 10.16
C GLU A 28 11.08 7.67 10.25
N PHE A 29 12.00 6.78 10.60
CA PHE A 29 11.68 5.37 10.78
C PHE A 29 10.74 5.13 11.96
N ALA A 30 10.91 5.85 13.07
CA ALA A 30 10.01 5.77 14.22
C ALA A 30 8.60 6.27 13.87
N GLU A 31 8.48 7.37 13.13
CA GLU A 31 7.20 7.88 12.61
C GLU A 31 6.53 6.88 11.68
N PHE A 32 7.29 6.26 10.78
CA PHE A 32 6.80 5.19 9.91
C PHE A 32 6.25 4.00 10.69
N LEU A 33 6.93 3.56 11.76
CA LEU A 33 6.45 2.48 12.61
C LEU A 33 5.14 2.87 13.32
N GLN A 34 5.04 4.08 13.85
CA GLN A 34 3.79 4.58 14.46
C GLN A 34 2.63 4.60 13.46
N ALA A 35 2.87 5.09 12.25
CA ALA A 35 1.88 5.11 11.18
C ALA A 35 1.41 3.69 10.81
N LYS A 36 2.29 2.69 10.84
CA LYS A 36 1.95 1.28 10.60
C LYS A 36 1.18 0.62 11.73
N THR A 37 1.40 1.03 12.98
CA THR A 37 0.65 0.52 14.13
C THR A 37 -0.75 1.09 14.23
N THR A 38 -1.04 2.19 13.53
CA THR A 38 -2.40 2.73 13.47
C THR A 38 -3.25 1.76 12.65
N PRO A 39 -4.30 1.14 13.24
CA PRO A 39 -5.13 0.20 12.51
C PRO A 39 -5.77 0.91 11.33
N LYS A 40 -5.39 0.50 10.12
CA LYS A 40 -5.96 1.02 8.89
C LYS A 40 -7.45 0.68 8.90
N ALA A 41 -8.30 1.70 8.93
CA ALA A 41 -9.74 1.49 8.82
C ALA A 41 -10.02 0.64 7.58
N PRO A 42 -10.95 -0.33 7.65
CA PRO A 42 -11.30 -1.14 6.50
C PRO A 42 -11.67 -0.21 5.34
N SER A 43 -11.12 -0.48 4.15
CA SER A 43 -11.50 0.25 2.96
C SER A 43 -13.00 0.11 2.76
N LYS A 44 -13.68 1.21 2.41
CA LYS A 44 -15.10 1.14 2.02
C LYS A 44 -15.25 0.10 0.89
N SER A 45 -16.36 -0.64 0.92
CA SER A 45 -16.68 -1.58 -0.14
C SER A 45 -16.72 -0.84 -1.49
N ILE A 46 -16.05 -1.39 -2.49
CA ILE A 46 -16.11 -0.90 -3.88
C ILE A 46 -17.45 -1.25 -4.56
N LYS A 47 -18.25 -2.12 -3.95
CA LYS A 47 -19.57 -2.51 -4.47
C LYS A 47 -20.47 -1.29 -4.53
N GLY A 48 -21.00 -1.00 -5.71
CA GLY A 48 -21.90 0.13 -5.94
C GLY A 48 -21.21 1.46 -6.22
N LEU A 49 -19.87 1.50 -6.32
CA LEU A 49 -19.13 2.71 -6.69
C LEU A 49 -19.60 3.29 -8.05
N TRP A 50 -20.05 2.42 -8.95
CA TRP A 50 -20.51 2.77 -10.30
C TRP A 50 -22.03 2.72 -10.44
N ALA A 51 -22.77 2.53 -9.34
CA ALA A 51 -24.23 2.41 -9.38
C ALA A 51 -24.94 3.70 -9.84
N ASN A 52 -24.27 4.84 -9.69
CA ASN A 52 -24.75 6.15 -10.15
C ASN A 52 -24.06 6.61 -11.43
N ALA A 53 -23.20 5.78 -12.02
CA ALA A 53 -22.67 6.06 -13.32
C ALA A 53 -23.78 5.78 -14.33
N ASP A 54 -24.14 6.76 -15.15
CA ASP A 54 -25.15 6.64 -16.21
C ASP A 54 -24.59 5.82 -17.37
N ILE A 55 -24.24 4.57 -17.06
CA ILE A 55 -23.60 3.62 -17.95
C ILE A 55 -24.71 2.70 -18.45
N ASN A 56 -25.20 3.02 -19.65
CA ASN A 56 -26.09 2.15 -20.41
C ASN A 56 -25.22 1.24 -21.27
N LEU A 57 -24.76 0.12 -20.71
CA LEU A 57 -24.04 -0.90 -21.47
C LEU A 57 -25.06 -1.87 -22.06
N THR A 58 -25.14 -1.91 -23.39
CA THR A 58 -25.88 -2.96 -24.08
C THR A 58 -25.02 -4.21 -24.26
N GLU A 59 -25.66 -5.37 -24.36
CA GLU A 59 -24.97 -6.65 -24.61
C GLU A 59 -24.21 -6.63 -25.95
N GLU A 60 -24.77 -5.94 -26.94
CA GLU A 60 -24.19 -5.80 -28.28
C GLU A 60 -22.89 -5.00 -28.25
N GLU A 61 -22.89 -3.84 -27.59
CA GLU A 61 -21.70 -3.00 -27.42
C GLU A 61 -20.60 -3.73 -26.63
N LEU A 62 -20.98 -4.51 -25.60
CA LEU A 62 -20.02 -5.28 -24.81
C LEU A 62 -19.40 -6.42 -25.65
N ALA A 63 -20.21 -7.11 -26.45
CA ALA A 63 -19.75 -8.19 -27.31
C ALA A 63 -18.82 -7.69 -28.42
N GLU A 64 -19.16 -6.56 -29.06
CA GLU A 64 -18.33 -5.92 -30.07
C GLU A 64 -17.00 -5.45 -29.48
N THR A 65 -17.04 -4.71 -28.37
CA THR A 65 -15.84 -4.22 -27.67
C THR A 65 -14.94 -5.37 -27.24
N ARG A 66 -15.50 -6.46 -26.70
CA ARG A 66 -14.73 -7.64 -26.31
C ARG A 66 -14.06 -8.30 -27.50
N LYS A 67 -14.79 -8.44 -28.60
CA LYS A 67 -14.26 -9.02 -29.84
C LYS A 67 -13.11 -8.16 -30.37
N GLU A 68 -13.26 -6.85 -30.44
CA GLU A 68 -12.23 -5.91 -30.90
C GLU A 68 -10.96 -5.98 -30.01
N MET A 69 -11.14 -5.82 -28.70
CA MET A 69 -10.05 -5.82 -27.71
C MET A 69 -9.28 -7.14 -27.71
N TRP A 70 -9.97 -8.28 -27.83
CA TRP A 70 -9.36 -9.61 -27.73
C TRP A 70 -8.89 -10.17 -29.08
N THR A 71 -9.31 -9.57 -30.21
CA THR A 71 -8.78 -9.93 -31.54
C THR A 71 -7.28 -9.66 -31.62
N ASN A 72 -6.82 -8.57 -30.99
CA ASN A 72 -5.41 -8.19 -30.93
C ASN A 72 -4.69 -8.72 -29.67
N PHE A 73 -5.31 -9.62 -28.90
CA PHE A 73 -4.67 -10.17 -27.72
C PHE A 73 -3.49 -11.05 -28.15
N PRO A 74 -2.26 -10.77 -27.70
CA PRO A 74 -1.09 -11.53 -28.11
C PRO A 74 -1.24 -12.99 -27.68
N LYS A 75 -1.20 -13.90 -28.65
CA LYS A 75 -1.31 -15.36 -28.44
C LYS A 75 0.05 -16.01 -28.19
N ASP A 76 1.10 -15.34 -28.63
CA ASP A 76 2.49 -15.77 -28.44
C ASP A 76 3.10 -14.95 -27.30
N ILE A 77 2.68 -15.27 -26.07
CA ILE A 77 3.36 -14.79 -24.86
C ILE A 77 4.25 -15.95 -24.42
N GLU A 78 5.55 -15.85 -24.66
CA GLU A 78 6.52 -16.74 -24.02
C GLU A 78 6.55 -16.38 -22.52
N LEU A 79 6.15 -17.34 -21.67
CA LEU A 79 6.16 -17.21 -20.20
C LEU A 79 7.51 -17.61 -19.61
#